data_AF-A0A661SNF9-F1
#
_entry.id   AF-A0A661SNF9-F1
#
_cell.length_a   1.000
_cell.length_b   1.000
_cell.length_c   1.000
_cell.angle_alpha   90.00
_cell.angle_beta   90.00
_cell.angle_gamma   90.00
#
_symmetry.space_group_name_H-M   'P 1'
#
loop_
_entity.id
_entity.type
_entity.pdbx_description
1 polymer ?
#
loop_
_entity_poly.entity_id
_entity_poly.type
_entity_poly.pdbx_seq_one_letter_code
_entity_poly.pdbx_strand_id
1 'polypeptide(L)' 'RLIELPHKDPADRFIAATAWENDLILITEDEKLKESKQIKLLTKA' A
#
# COMPACT_ATOMS: atom_id res chain seq x y z
N ARG A 1 -7.83 1.25 -10.31
CA ARG A 1 -8.62 1.77 -9.15
C ARG A 1 -8.00 3.09 -8.63
N LEU A 2 -8.69 3.98 -7.91
CA LEU A 2 -8.09 5.21 -7.33
C LEU A 2 -7.63 4.97 -5.89
N ILE A 3 -6.31 4.95 -5.66
CA ILE A 3 -5.76 4.65 -4.33
C ILE A 3 -5.61 5.93 -3.51
N GLU A 4 -6.21 5.94 -2.34
CA GLU A 4 -6.09 6.98 -1.33
C GLU A 4 -5.00 6.56 -0.35
N LEU A 5 -3.85 7.22 -0.45
CA LEU A 5 -2.74 7.02 0.47
C LEU A 5 -2.38 8.35 1.12
N PRO A 6 -2.09 8.35 2.44
CA PRO A 6 -1.48 9.49 3.09
C PRO A 6 -0.06 9.77 2.57
N HIS A 7 0.60 8.74 1.99
CA HIS A 7 1.93 8.87 1.39
C HIS A 7 1.87 9.63 0.04
N LYS A 8 2.64 10.73 -0.07
CA LYS A 8 2.72 11.54 -1.31
C LYS A 8 3.85 11.11 -2.26
N ASP A 9 4.75 10.26 -1.81
CA ASP A 9 5.85 9.76 -2.66
C ASP A 9 5.31 8.99 -3.88
N PRO A 10 5.75 9.32 -5.10
CA PRO A 10 5.28 8.64 -6.31
C PRO A 10 5.60 7.15 -6.37
N ALA A 11 6.74 6.69 -5.85
CA ALA A 11 7.15 5.29 -5.91
C ALA A 11 6.30 4.43 -4.97
N ASP A 12 6.10 4.89 -3.73
CA ASP A 12 5.25 4.20 -2.77
C ASP A 12 3.81 4.07 -3.27
N ARG A 13 3.28 5.16 -3.86
CA ARG A 13 1.95 5.16 -4.47
C ARG A 13 1.86 4.17 -5.64
N PHE A 14 2.88 4.09 -6.47
CA PHE A 14 2.92 3.15 -7.59
C PHE A 14 2.93 1.69 -7.10
N ILE A 15 3.78 1.38 -6.12
CA ILE A 15 3.89 0.03 -5.55
C ILE A 15 2.56 -0.39 -4.90
N ALA A 16 1.97 0.47 -4.07
CA ALA A 16 0.71 0.17 -3.40
C ALA A 16 -0.47 0.05 -4.38
N ALA A 17 -0.55 0.92 -5.40
CA ALA A 17 -1.55 0.81 -6.46
C ALA A 17 -1.41 -0.51 -7.24
N THR A 18 -0.17 -0.92 -7.53
CA THR A 18 0.12 -2.17 -8.23
C THR A 18 -0.34 -3.37 -7.42
N ALA A 19 -0.04 -3.41 -6.11
CA ALA A 19 -0.49 -4.47 -5.23
C ALA A 19 -2.03 -4.53 -5.18
N TRP A 20 -2.70 -3.38 -5.11
CA TRP A 20 -4.16 -3.33 -5.07
C TRP A 20 -4.81 -3.81 -6.37
N GLU A 21 -4.33 -3.35 -7.52
CA GLU A 21 -4.90 -3.69 -8.83
C GLU A 21 -4.78 -5.19 -9.11
N ASN A 22 -3.70 -5.82 -8.64
CA ASN A 22 -3.43 -7.25 -8.82
C ASN A 22 -3.89 -8.12 -7.63
N ASP A 23 -4.61 -7.55 -6.65
CA ASP A 23 -5.10 -8.24 -5.44
C ASP A 23 -4.01 -8.96 -4.61
N LEU A 24 -2.79 -8.40 -4.61
CA LEU A 24 -1.62 -8.91 -3.90
C LEU A 24 -1.56 -8.42 -2.45
N ILE A 25 -0.74 -9.10 -1.64
CA ILE A 25 -0.37 -8.67 -0.29
C ILE A 25 0.88 -7.80 -0.39
N LEU A 26 0.80 -6.58 0.15
CA LEU A 26 1.95 -5.70 0.29
C LEU A 26 2.66 -5.96 1.63
N ILE A 27 3.96 -6.25 1.56
CA ILE A 27 4.86 -6.31 2.72
C ILE A 27 5.67 -5.02 2.72
N THR A 28 5.60 -4.25 3.79
CA THR A 28 6.32 -2.97 3.91
C THR A 28 6.61 -2.63 5.38
N GLU A 29 7.71 -1.93 5.61
CA GLU A 29 8.03 -1.30 6.90
C GLU A 29 7.55 0.16 6.97
N ASP A 30 6.97 0.69 5.89
CA ASP A 30 6.43 2.05 5.86
C ASP A 30 5.11 2.13 6.65
N GLU A 31 5.13 2.84 7.78
CA GLU A 31 3.99 3.01 8.67
C GLU A 31 2.81 3.73 8.00
N LYS A 32 3.06 4.69 7.09
CA LYS A 32 1.97 5.41 6.41
C LYS A 32 1.25 4.53 5.40
N LEU A 33 1.95 3.58 4.78
CA LEU A 33 1.32 2.56 3.94
C LEU A 33 0.53 1.56 4.78
N LYS A 34 1.00 1.23 5.99
CA LYS A 34 0.28 0.36 6.94
C LYS A 34 -1.07 0.94 7.39
N GLU A 35 -1.24 2.27 7.34
CA GLU A 35 -2.51 2.94 7.63
C GLU A 35 -3.58 2.81 6.52
N SER A 36 -3.22 2.31 5.33
CA SER A 36 -4.16 2.19 4.21
C SER A 36 -5.19 1.08 4.42
N LYS A 37 -6.46 1.41 4.22
CA LYS A 37 -7.59 0.46 4.30
C LYS A 37 -7.91 -0.22 2.97
N GLN A 38 -7.25 0.16 1.88
CA GLN A 38 -7.57 -0.29 0.53
C GLN A 38 -6.69 -1.46 0.06
N ILE A 39 -5.53 -1.65 0.68
CA ILE A 39 -4.55 -2.67 0.32
C ILE A 39 -4.50 -3.78 1.37
N LYS A 40 -4.27 -5.01 0.92
CA LYS A 40 -3.98 -6.13 1.82
C LYS A 40 -2.54 -6.00 2.29
N LEU A 41 -2.35 -6.00 3.60
CA LEU A 41 -1.04 -5.84 4.23
C LEU A 41 -0.71 -7.09 5.03
N LEU A 42 0.56 -7.48 5.00
CA LEU A 42 1.12 -8.41 5.97
C LEU A 42 2.15 -7.66 6.79
N THR A 43 1.83 -7.45 8.06
CA THR A 43 2.74 -6.89 9.05
C THR A 43 3.37 -8.02 9.84
N LYS A 44 4.65 -7.88 10.18
CA LYS A 44 5.28 -8.77 11.14
C LYS A 44 4.59 -8.59 12.51
N ALA A 45 4.33 -9.70 13.21
CA ALA A 45 3.75 -9.70 14.55
C ALA A 45 4.71 -9.13 15.60
#